data_AF-A0A349L3C0-F1
#
_entry.id   AF-A0A349L3C0-F1
#
_cell.length_a   1.000
_cell.length_b   1.000
_cell.length_c   1.000
_cell.angle_alpha   90.00
_cell.angle_beta   90.00
_cell.angle_gamma   90.00
#
_symmetry.space_group_name_H-M   'P 1'
#
loop_
_entity.id
_entity.type
_entity.pdbx_description
1 polymer ?
#
loop_
_entity_poly.entity_id
_entity_poly.type
_entity_poly.pdbx_seq_one_letter_code
_entity_poly.pdbx_strand_id
1 'polypeptide(L)'
;WLNHVYPPEVGAAHRAADLHIHDLDMLAGYCAGWSLRTLLHEGLNGVPGKIESSPPKHMSSAIGQIVNFLGTLQNEWAGAQAFSSFDTYMAPYIRQDKLSYVDVKQYIQELIYNLNVPSRWGTQTPFTNLTFDWVCPEDLREQVPLIGGVEMDFSYGELQLEMDMINRAYIEIMMAGDAKGRVFTFPIPTYNITADFEWHTPNADLLFEMTARYGLPYFQNFINS
;
A
#
# COMPACT_ATOMS: atom_id res chain seq x y z
N TRP A 1 2.43 8.18 -30.43
CA TRP A 1 3.28 9.24 -29.85
C TRP A 1 4.36 9.75 -30.79
N LEU A 2 5.45 8.99 -30.99
CA LEU A 2 6.67 9.48 -31.66
C LEU A 2 6.48 9.94 -33.12
N ASN A 3 5.44 9.48 -33.81
CA ASN A 3 5.20 9.84 -35.22
C ASN A 3 4.20 10.99 -35.41
N HIS A 4 3.39 11.31 -34.39
CA HIS A 4 2.20 12.16 -34.57
C HIS A 4 1.99 13.21 -33.47
N VAL A 5 2.58 13.02 -32.29
CA VAL A 5 2.42 13.92 -31.13
C VAL A 5 3.71 14.66 -30.84
N TYR A 6 4.82 13.93 -30.74
CA TYR A 6 6.13 14.54 -30.49
C TYR A 6 6.71 15.15 -31.77
N PRO A 7 7.54 16.21 -31.66
CA PRO A 7 8.35 16.69 -32.76
C PRO A 7 9.24 15.58 -33.35
N PRO A 8 9.50 15.57 -34.67
CA PRO A 8 10.30 14.52 -35.32
C PRO A 8 11.68 14.30 -34.68
N GLU A 9 12.34 15.36 -34.23
CA GLU A 9 13.64 15.32 -33.56
C GLU A 9 13.62 14.54 -32.24
N VAL A 10 12.54 14.63 -31.46
CA VAL A 10 12.35 13.86 -30.23
C VAL A 10 12.15 12.38 -30.55
N GLY A 11 11.36 12.10 -31.59
CA GLY A 11 11.16 10.74 -32.10
C GLY A 11 12.46 10.10 -32.61
N ALA A 12 13.31 10.87 -33.30
CA ALA A 12 14.60 10.42 -33.79
C ALA A 12 15.56 10.10 -32.64
N ALA A 13 15.68 11.00 -31.66
CA ALA A 13 16.55 10.81 -30.49
C ALA A 13 16.15 9.57 -29.67
N HIS A 14 14.84 9.31 -29.49
CA HIS A 14 14.37 8.08 -28.87
C HIS A 14 14.78 6.82 -29.65
N ARG A 15 14.60 6.83 -30.98
CA ARG A 15 14.89 5.67 -31.84
C ARG A 15 16.39 5.42 -32.01
N ALA A 16 17.20 6.47 -31.96
CA ALA A 16 18.66 6.40 -31.98
C ALA A 16 19.26 6.05 -30.61
N ALA A 17 18.43 5.95 -29.57
CA ALA A 17 18.82 5.72 -28.18
C ALA A 17 19.69 6.83 -27.57
N ASP A 18 19.61 8.05 -28.10
CA ASP A 18 20.20 9.25 -27.49
C ASP A 18 19.46 9.64 -26.20
N LEU A 19 18.17 9.29 -26.13
CA LEU A 19 17.30 9.40 -24.95
C LEU A 19 16.29 8.25 -24.94
N HIS A 20 15.70 7.94 -23.79
CA HIS A 20 14.61 6.97 -23.68
C HIS A 20 13.36 7.66 -23.13
N ILE A 21 12.23 7.48 -23.81
CA ILE A 21 10.94 8.02 -23.39
C ILE A 21 10.15 6.81 -22.91
N HIS A 22 9.87 6.78 -21.61
CA HIS A 22 9.19 5.67 -20.97
C HIS A 22 7.69 5.67 -21.32
N ASP A 23 7.06 4.49 -21.17
CA ASP A 23 5.60 4.30 -21.13
C ASP A 23 4.83 4.87 -22.34
N LEU A 24 5.44 4.77 -23.53
CA LEU A 24 4.84 5.20 -24.80
C LEU A 24 3.61 4.35 -25.22
N ASP A 25 3.21 3.35 -24.46
CA ASP A 25 2.05 2.49 -24.73
C ASP A 25 0.76 2.99 -24.05
N MET A 26 0.84 3.90 -23.08
CA MET A 26 -0.32 4.44 -22.37
C MET A 26 -0.45 5.96 -22.49
N LEU A 27 -1.70 6.46 -22.60
CA LEU A 27 -2.02 7.87 -22.36
C LEU A 27 -2.46 8.05 -20.90
N ALA A 28 -1.49 8.07 -20.00
CA ALA A 28 -1.72 8.07 -18.57
C ALA A 28 -0.67 8.90 -17.84
N GLY A 29 -0.94 9.24 -16.57
CA GLY A 29 0.14 9.66 -15.67
C GLY A 29 1.11 8.49 -15.44
N TYR A 30 2.33 8.78 -14.96
CA TYR A 30 3.31 7.74 -14.63
C TYR A 30 2.94 7.02 -13.33
N CYS A 31 3.40 7.52 -12.18
CA CYS A 31 3.11 6.96 -10.86
C CYS A 31 2.27 7.92 -10.00
N ALA A 32 1.59 7.39 -9.00
CA ALA A 32 0.82 8.19 -8.04
C ALA A 32 0.90 7.63 -6.61
N GLY A 33 1.10 8.54 -5.64
CA GLY A 33 0.87 8.27 -4.23
C GLY A 33 -0.52 8.77 -3.83
N TRP A 34 -1.30 7.92 -3.17
CA TRP A 34 -2.68 8.22 -2.80
C TRP A 34 -2.82 8.38 -1.28
N SER A 35 -3.77 9.22 -0.88
CA SER A 35 -4.14 9.38 0.52
C SER A 35 -5.05 8.22 0.94
N LEU A 36 -4.50 7.27 1.71
CA LEU A 36 -5.29 6.19 2.30
C LEU A 36 -6.35 6.76 3.24
N ARG A 37 -6.00 7.79 4.03
CA ARG A 37 -6.93 8.53 4.89
C ARG A 37 -8.16 9.04 4.12
N THR A 38 -7.96 9.64 2.95
CA THR A 38 -9.06 10.15 2.12
C THR A 38 -9.95 9.00 1.66
N LEU A 39 -9.38 7.91 1.16
CA LEU A 39 -10.15 6.72 0.76
C LEU A 39 -10.97 6.16 1.93
N LEU A 40 -10.39 6.09 3.13
CA LEU A 40 -11.08 5.57 4.33
C LEU A 40 -12.15 6.54 4.86
N HIS A 41 -11.99 7.85 4.68
CA HIS A 41 -12.93 8.86 5.17
C HIS A 41 -14.08 9.17 4.21
N GLU A 42 -13.87 8.97 2.90
CA GLU A 42 -14.85 9.30 1.86
C GLU A 42 -15.44 8.03 1.21
N GLY A 43 -14.69 6.93 1.22
CA GLY A 43 -14.97 5.73 0.43
C GLY A 43 -14.57 5.89 -1.04
N LEU A 44 -14.68 4.80 -1.81
CA LEU A 44 -14.46 4.82 -3.26
C LEU A 44 -15.66 5.46 -3.99
N ASN A 45 -15.55 6.74 -4.35
CA ASN A 45 -16.61 7.54 -4.96
C ASN A 45 -16.08 8.53 -6.03
N GLY A 46 -16.96 9.40 -6.56
CA GLY A 46 -16.57 10.60 -7.31
C GLY A 46 -16.70 10.48 -8.83
N VAL A 47 -17.22 9.36 -9.35
CA VAL A 47 -17.38 9.14 -10.81
C VAL A 47 -18.87 9.10 -11.18
N PRO A 48 -19.38 10.13 -11.89
CA PRO A 48 -20.80 10.20 -12.25
C PRO A 48 -21.30 8.96 -12.98
N GLY A 49 -22.44 8.42 -12.51
CA GLY A 49 -23.08 7.25 -13.12
C GLY A 49 -22.37 5.91 -12.86
N LYS A 50 -21.40 5.86 -11.94
CA LYS A 50 -20.79 4.63 -11.45
C LYS A 50 -21.27 4.30 -10.04
N ILE A 51 -21.09 3.05 -9.64
CA ILE A 51 -21.37 2.61 -8.27
C ILE A 51 -20.29 3.19 -7.36
N GLU A 52 -20.72 3.72 -6.22
CA GLU A 52 -19.87 4.32 -5.20
C GLU A 52 -20.00 3.53 -3.89
N SER A 53 -18.96 3.55 -3.06
CA SER A 53 -19.01 3.03 -1.71
C SER A 53 -18.85 4.17 -0.70
N SER A 54 -19.61 4.09 0.39
CA SER A 54 -19.42 4.94 1.55
C SER A 54 -18.17 4.54 2.34
N PRO A 55 -17.73 5.37 3.31
CA PRO A 55 -16.58 5.06 4.16
C PRO A 55 -16.70 3.67 4.81
N PRO A 56 -15.66 2.83 4.75
CA PRO A 56 -15.70 1.49 5.32
C PRO A 56 -15.86 1.53 6.84
N LYS A 57 -16.69 0.61 7.37
CA LYS A 57 -17.00 0.50 8.81
C LYS A 57 -16.23 -0.62 9.51
N HIS A 58 -15.73 -1.59 8.74
CA HIS A 58 -15.04 -2.78 9.25
C HIS A 58 -13.78 -3.04 8.43
N MET A 59 -12.82 -3.75 9.02
CA MET A 59 -11.53 -4.10 8.39
C MET A 59 -11.72 -4.75 7.01
N SER A 60 -12.67 -5.70 6.91
CA SER A 60 -12.99 -6.40 5.65
C SER A 60 -13.41 -5.42 4.53
N SER A 61 -14.28 -4.46 4.85
CA SER A 61 -14.73 -3.45 3.90
C SER A 61 -13.63 -2.46 3.53
N ALA A 62 -12.72 -2.12 4.46
CA ALA A 62 -11.58 -1.25 4.20
C ALA A 62 -10.59 -1.92 3.24
N ILE A 63 -10.23 -3.18 3.50
CA ILE A 63 -9.38 -3.98 2.61
C ILE A 63 -10.01 -4.15 1.23
N GLY A 64 -11.30 -4.45 1.16
CA GLY A 64 -12.03 -4.55 -0.10
C GLY A 64 -11.99 -3.25 -0.93
N GLN A 65 -12.17 -2.09 -0.28
CA GLN A 65 -12.08 -0.80 -0.96
C GLN A 65 -10.66 -0.47 -1.42
N ILE A 66 -9.62 -0.80 -0.64
CA ILE A 66 -8.20 -0.64 -1.01
C ILE A 66 -7.87 -1.46 -2.26
N VAL A 67 -8.26 -2.74 -2.28
CA VAL A 67 -8.06 -3.63 -3.44
C VAL A 67 -8.79 -3.10 -4.66
N ASN A 68 -10.06 -2.69 -4.52
CA ASN A 68 -10.84 -2.15 -5.63
C ASN A 68 -10.25 -0.83 -6.16
N PHE A 69 -9.77 0.04 -5.27
CA PHE A 69 -9.17 1.32 -5.62
C PHE A 69 -7.90 1.12 -6.45
N LEU A 70 -6.91 0.39 -5.91
CA LEU A 70 -5.64 0.13 -6.59
C LEU A 70 -5.85 -0.71 -7.86
N GLY A 71 -6.76 -1.69 -7.81
CA GLY A 71 -7.11 -2.52 -8.95
C GLY A 71 -7.85 -1.77 -10.06
N THR A 72 -8.57 -0.70 -9.75
CA THR A 72 -9.21 0.16 -10.76
C THR A 72 -8.19 1.09 -11.38
N LEU A 73 -7.44 1.80 -10.54
CA LEU A 73 -6.51 2.84 -10.97
C LEU A 73 -5.29 2.31 -11.73
N GLN A 74 -4.95 1.02 -11.65
CA GLN A 74 -3.91 0.42 -12.49
C GLN A 74 -4.14 0.62 -14.01
N ASN A 75 -5.35 0.96 -14.42
CA ASN A 75 -5.68 1.21 -15.83
C ASN A 75 -5.54 2.70 -16.21
N GLU A 76 -5.37 3.58 -15.23
CA GLU A 76 -5.32 5.04 -15.39
C GLU A 76 -3.90 5.59 -15.18
N TRP A 77 -2.97 4.74 -14.74
CA TRP A 77 -1.57 5.07 -14.43
C TRP A 77 -0.66 4.01 -15.02
N ALA A 78 0.44 4.44 -15.65
CA ALA A 78 1.38 3.53 -16.30
C ALA A 78 2.35 2.85 -15.31
N GLY A 79 2.56 3.45 -14.14
CA GLY A 79 3.54 3.04 -13.14
C GLY A 79 2.93 2.68 -11.80
N ALA A 80 3.79 2.73 -10.78
CA ALA A 80 3.49 2.33 -9.42
C ALA A 80 2.41 3.21 -8.75
N GLN A 81 1.62 2.57 -7.91
CA GLN A 81 0.64 3.21 -7.05
C GLN A 81 0.89 2.88 -5.60
N ALA A 82 0.85 3.91 -4.75
CA ALA A 82 1.26 3.76 -3.36
C ALA A 82 0.22 4.28 -2.38
N PHE A 83 0.14 3.62 -1.22
CA PHE A 83 -0.39 4.21 0.00
C PHE A 83 0.74 4.41 1.01
N SER A 84 0.64 5.49 1.78
CA SER A 84 1.54 5.76 2.91
C SER A 84 0.84 5.53 4.25
N SER A 85 1.62 5.26 5.29
CA SER A 85 1.13 5.07 6.67
C SER A 85 0.05 4.00 6.78
N PHE A 86 0.24 2.88 6.08
CA PHE A 86 -0.77 1.82 5.94
C PHE A 86 -1.09 1.18 7.29
N ASP A 87 -0.08 0.81 8.07
CA ASP A 87 -0.25 0.27 9.42
C ASP A 87 -0.98 1.25 10.35
N THR A 88 -0.55 2.51 10.37
CA THR A 88 -1.18 3.55 11.19
C THR A 88 -2.66 3.74 10.84
N TYR A 89 -3.00 3.86 9.55
CA TYR A 89 -4.38 4.12 9.14
C TYR A 89 -5.30 2.90 9.23
N MET A 90 -4.75 1.68 9.17
CA MET A 90 -5.54 0.45 9.27
C MET A 90 -5.69 -0.04 10.72
N ALA A 91 -4.79 0.32 11.63
CA ALA A 91 -4.83 -0.05 13.04
C ALA A 91 -6.16 0.26 13.78
N PRO A 92 -6.85 1.40 13.55
CA PRO A 92 -8.14 1.68 14.20
C PRO A 92 -9.20 0.60 13.98
N TYR A 93 -9.23 -0.02 12.79
CA TYR A 93 -10.20 -1.07 12.47
C TYR A 93 -9.97 -2.34 13.29
N ILE A 94 -8.72 -2.65 13.63
CA ILE A 94 -8.37 -3.81 14.47
C ILE A 94 -8.96 -3.62 15.86
N ARG A 95 -8.79 -2.43 16.45
CA ARG A 95 -9.31 -2.11 17.77
C ARG A 95 -10.84 -2.07 17.79
N GLN A 96 -11.44 -1.36 16.83
CA GLN A 96 -12.89 -1.18 16.76
C GLN A 96 -13.62 -2.51 16.57
N ASP A 97 -13.12 -3.36 15.67
CA ASP A 97 -13.70 -4.68 15.42
C ASP A 97 -13.26 -5.74 16.46
N LYS A 98 -12.36 -5.38 17.39
CA LYS A 98 -11.77 -6.26 18.42
C LYS A 98 -11.14 -7.51 17.82
N LEU A 99 -10.40 -7.33 16.73
CA LEU A 99 -9.84 -8.43 15.95
C LEU A 99 -8.71 -9.12 16.72
N SER A 100 -8.72 -10.45 16.65
CA SER A 100 -7.57 -11.24 17.08
C SER A 100 -6.46 -11.18 16.03
N TYR A 101 -5.24 -11.56 16.42
CA TYR A 101 -4.14 -11.69 15.46
C TYR A 101 -4.46 -12.64 14.29
N VAL A 102 -5.25 -13.70 14.54
CA VAL A 102 -5.67 -14.64 13.50
C VAL A 102 -6.55 -13.94 12.45
N ASP A 103 -7.47 -13.08 12.90
CA ASP A 103 -8.34 -12.32 12.00
C ASP A 103 -7.53 -11.29 11.20
N VAL A 104 -6.62 -10.56 11.86
CA VAL A 104 -5.72 -9.60 11.21
C VAL A 104 -4.88 -10.29 10.13
N LYS A 105 -4.28 -11.43 10.47
CA LYS A 105 -3.48 -12.21 9.52
C LYS A 105 -4.30 -12.68 8.32
N GLN A 106 -5.55 -13.07 8.52
CA GLN A 106 -6.46 -13.44 7.45
C GLN A 106 -6.74 -12.27 6.50
N TYR A 107 -7.04 -11.07 7.04
CA TYR A 107 -7.30 -9.89 6.22
C TYR A 107 -6.06 -9.40 5.46
N ILE A 108 -4.88 -9.45 6.09
CA ILE A 108 -3.63 -9.12 5.41
C ILE A 108 -3.28 -10.15 4.33
N GLN A 109 -3.56 -11.44 4.57
CA GLN A 109 -3.46 -12.46 3.54
C GLN A 109 -4.37 -12.16 2.36
N GLU A 110 -5.65 -11.83 2.61
CA GLU A 110 -6.60 -11.47 1.55
C GLU A 110 -6.10 -10.28 0.72
N LEU A 111 -5.58 -9.23 1.37
CA LEU A 111 -5.00 -8.07 0.69
C LEU A 111 -3.86 -8.48 -0.25
N ILE A 112 -2.86 -9.20 0.27
CA ILE A 112 -1.66 -9.58 -0.50
C ILE A 112 -2.07 -10.47 -1.68
N TYR A 113 -2.91 -11.49 -1.44
CA TYR A 113 -3.33 -12.38 -2.52
C TYR A 113 -4.11 -11.64 -3.60
N ASN A 114 -5.08 -10.79 -3.24
CA ASN A 114 -5.88 -10.06 -4.23
C ASN A 114 -5.05 -9.07 -5.06
N LEU A 115 -4.01 -8.47 -4.49
CA LEU A 115 -3.10 -7.58 -5.23
C LEU A 115 -2.08 -8.32 -6.11
N ASN A 116 -1.96 -9.65 -5.97
CA ASN A 116 -1.14 -10.50 -6.84
C ASN A 116 -1.97 -11.37 -7.80
N VAL A 117 -3.28 -11.17 -7.91
CA VAL A 117 -4.11 -11.80 -8.93
C VAL A 117 -4.30 -10.84 -10.11
N PRO A 118 -3.82 -11.16 -11.32
CA PRO A 118 -4.02 -10.31 -12.48
C PRO A 118 -5.51 -10.34 -12.90
N SER A 119 -6.14 -9.18 -13.02
CA SER A 119 -7.59 -9.09 -13.25
C SER A 119 -8.00 -8.46 -14.60
N ARG A 120 -7.06 -7.91 -15.41
CA ARG A 120 -7.37 -7.16 -16.64
C ARG A 120 -6.39 -7.38 -17.81
N TRP A 121 -6.71 -6.74 -18.95
CA TRP A 121 -5.96 -6.75 -20.21
C TRP A 121 -4.48 -6.46 -19.98
N GLY A 122 -3.60 -7.31 -20.52
CA GLY A 122 -2.16 -7.24 -20.29
C GLY A 122 -1.62 -8.26 -19.28
N THR A 123 -2.49 -8.94 -18.51
CA THR A 123 -2.14 -10.04 -17.59
C THR A 123 -1.14 -9.69 -16.48
N GLN A 124 -0.94 -8.40 -16.20
CA GLN A 124 -0.06 -7.94 -15.13
C GLN A 124 -0.85 -7.67 -13.85
N THR A 125 -0.20 -7.88 -12.72
CA THR A 125 -0.71 -7.49 -11.40
C THR A 125 -0.46 -6.00 -11.19
N PRO A 126 -1.32 -5.31 -10.43
CA PRO A 126 -1.14 -3.88 -10.17
C PRO A 126 0.20 -3.64 -9.46
N PHE A 127 1.03 -2.77 -10.03
CA PHE A 127 2.28 -2.36 -9.39
C PHE A 127 1.93 -1.48 -8.19
N THR A 128 2.02 -2.08 -7.00
CA THR A 128 1.60 -1.44 -5.75
C THR A 128 2.72 -1.39 -4.71
N ASN A 129 2.75 -0.30 -3.94
CA ASN A 129 3.64 -0.09 -2.80
C ASN A 129 2.83 0.28 -1.56
N LEU A 130 3.22 -0.25 -0.41
CA LEU A 130 2.69 0.18 0.88
C LEU A 130 3.85 0.65 1.77
N THR A 131 3.69 1.83 2.36
CA THR A 131 4.62 2.34 3.37
C THR A 131 4.07 2.07 4.75
N PHE A 132 4.93 1.59 5.64
CA PHE A 132 4.65 1.25 7.02
C PHE A 132 5.45 2.18 7.91
N ASP A 133 4.76 2.86 8.83
CA ASP A 133 5.40 3.81 9.73
C ASP A 133 6.23 3.11 10.81
N TRP A 134 5.87 1.86 11.16
CA TRP A 134 6.45 1.06 12.25
C TRP A 134 6.18 1.61 13.64
N VAL A 135 6.46 2.89 13.85
CA VAL A 135 6.07 3.68 15.03
C VAL A 135 5.11 4.77 14.58
N CYS A 136 4.05 5.01 15.36
CA CYS A 136 3.07 6.05 15.01
C CYS A 136 3.75 7.42 14.86
N PRO A 137 3.64 8.08 13.70
CA PRO A 137 4.36 9.32 13.44
C PRO A 137 3.78 10.48 14.25
N GLU A 138 4.64 11.46 14.56
CA GLU A 138 4.30 12.55 15.48
C GLU A 138 3.10 13.39 15.05
N ASP A 139 2.98 13.65 13.75
CA ASP A 139 1.89 14.43 13.17
C ASP A 139 0.54 13.73 13.22
N LEU A 140 0.52 12.38 13.26
CA LEU A 140 -0.70 11.59 13.39
C LEU A 140 -1.03 11.23 14.84
N ARG A 141 -0.04 11.21 15.74
CA ARG A 141 -0.16 10.70 17.12
C ARG A 141 -1.40 11.19 17.87
N GLU A 142 -1.64 12.50 17.86
CA GLU A 142 -2.76 13.14 18.59
C GLU A 142 -4.07 13.17 17.79
N GLN A 143 -4.06 12.74 16.52
CA GLN A 143 -5.26 12.74 15.69
C GLN A 143 -6.18 11.58 16.06
N VAL A 144 -7.49 11.84 16.00
CA VAL A 144 -8.53 10.84 16.23
C VAL A 144 -8.94 10.21 14.88
N PRO A 145 -8.90 8.88 14.74
CA PRO A 145 -9.36 8.21 13.54
C PRO A 145 -10.88 8.32 13.38
N LEU A 146 -11.32 8.37 12.12
CA LEU A 146 -12.73 8.28 11.77
C LEU A 146 -13.02 6.91 11.14
N ILE A 147 -14.00 6.18 11.69
CA ILE A 147 -14.50 4.93 11.11
C ILE A 147 -15.95 5.11 10.73
N GLY A 148 -16.28 4.91 9.44
CA GLY A 148 -17.65 5.07 8.95
C GLY A 148 -18.23 6.48 9.15
N GLY A 149 -17.37 7.51 9.23
CA GLY A 149 -17.76 8.89 9.51
C GLY A 149 -17.95 9.22 11.00
N VAL A 150 -17.57 8.33 11.92
CA VAL A 150 -17.67 8.53 13.38
C VAL A 150 -16.27 8.63 13.97
N GLU A 151 -16.01 9.65 14.80
CA GLU A 151 -14.77 9.77 15.57
C GLU A 151 -14.69 8.67 16.64
N MET A 152 -13.52 8.07 16.79
CA MET A 152 -13.27 7.06 17.81
C MET A 152 -12.93 7.69 19.17
N ASP A 153 -12.97 6.89 20.24
CA ASP A 153 -12.64 7.32 21.60
C ASP A 153 -11.14 7.15 21.94
N PHE A 154 -10.30 6.94 20.93
CA PHE A 154 -8.85 6.80 21.02
C PHE A 154 -8.16 7.55 19.87
N SER A 155 -6.87 7.83 20.03
CA SER A 155 -5.98 8.46 19.05
C SER A 155 -5.09 7.44 18.32
N TYR A 156 -4.46 7.85 17.21
CA TYR A 156 -3.47 6.99 16.51
C TYR A 156 -2.26 6.63 17.38
N GLY A 157 -1.83 7.53 18.27
CA GLY A 157 -0.70 7.28 19.18
C GLY A 157 -0.94 6.13 20.15
N GLU A 158 -2.20 5.76 20.40
CA GLU A 158 -2.58 4.67 21.28
C GLU A 158 -2.58 3.30 20.57
N LEU A 159 -2.35 3.24 19.25
CA LEU A 159 -2.58 2.08 18.39
C LEU A 159 -1.35 1.23 18.07
N GLN A 160 -0.25 1.36 18.83
CA GLN A 160 1.00 0.65 18.55
C GLN A 160 0.83 -0.88 18.50
N LEU A 161 0.04 -1.47 19.40
CA LEU A 161 -0.19 -2.92 19.43
C LEU A 161 -0.87 -3.42 18.13
N GLU A 162 -1.81 -2.66 17.59
CA GLU A 162 -2.52 -2.97 16.36
C GLU A 162 -1.63 -2.76 15.13
N MET A 163 -0.80 -1.72 15.14
CA MET A 163 0.25 -1.53 14.11
C MET A 163 1.23 -2.72 14.11
N ASP A 164 1.66 -3.17 15.28
CA ASP A 164 2.55 -4.34 15.43
C ASP A 164 1.90 -5.62 14.89
N MET A 165 0.58 -5.80 15.09
CA MET A 165 -0.15 -6.94 14.53
C MET A 165 -0.17 -6.90 13.00
N ILE A 166 -0.37 -5.73 12.39
CA ILE A 166 -0.34 -5.56 10.94
C ILE A 166 1.04 -5.88 10.40
N ASN A 167 2.08 -5.30 11.00
CA ASN A 167 3.47 -5.47 10.59
C ASN A 167 3.88 -6.95 10.66
N ARG A 168 3.59 -7.61 11.77
CA ARG A 168 3.83 -9.04 11.95
C ARG A 168 3.10 -9.88 10.91
N ALA A 169 1.80 -9.64 10.72
CA ALA A 169 0.98 -10.39 9.76
C ALA A 169 1.51 -10.23 8.34
N TYR A 170 1.86 -9.01 7.94
CA TYR A 170 2.39 -8.71 6.61
C TYR A 170 3.69 -9.46 6.35
N ILE A 171 4.65 -9.35 7.26
CA ILE A 171 5.96 -10.02 7.14
C ILE A 171 5.80 -11.53 7.10
N GLU A 172 4.99 -12.12 8.00
CA GLU A 172 4.77 -13.57 8.02
C GLU A 172 4.14 -14.08 6.71
N ILE A 173 3.20 -13.35 6.11
CA ILE A 173 2.58 -13.74 4.83
C ILE A 173 3.57 -13.60 3.66
N MET A 174 4.32 -12.49 3.60
CA MET A 174 5.35 -12.29 2.58
C MET A 174 6.44 -13.37 2.63
N MET A 175 6.84 -13.78 3.84
CA MET A 175 7.83 -14.85 4.06
C MET A 175 7.30 -16.26 3.78
N ALA A 176 6.01 -16.50 4.01
CA ALA A 176 5.37 -17.78 3.69
C ALA A 176 5.25 -17.98 2.17
N GLY A 177 4.95 -16.91 1.44
CA GLY A 177 4.71 -16.95 0.00
C GLY A 177 3.37 -17.60 -0.37
N ASP A 178 3.22 -17.90 -1.66
CA ASP A 178 2.01 -18.51 -2.20
C ASP A 178 1.87 -19.99 -1.83
N ALA A 179 0.85 -20.67 -2.37
CA ALA A 179 0.61 -22.09 -2.14
C ALA A 179 1.79 -23.03 -2.51
N LYS A 180 2.79 -22.53 -3.25
CA LYS A 180 4.02 -23.26 -3.61
C LYS A 180 5.27 -22.66 -2.95
N GLY A 181 5.11 -21.73 -2.01
CA GLY A 181 6.19 -21.03 -1.33
C GLY A 181 6.91 -20.00 -2.20
N ARG A 182 6.30 -19.54 -3.31
CA ARG A 182 6.86 -18.48 -4.15
C ARG A 182 6.60 -17.13 -3.48
N VAL A 183 7.62 -16.27 -3.47
CA VAL A 183 7.50 -14.93 -2.89
C VAL A 183 6.47 -14.09 -3.66
N PHE A 184 5.72 -13.26 -2.95
CA PHE A 184 4.84 -12.27 -3.56
C PHE A 184 5.66 -11.09 -4.07
N THR A 185 5.29 -10.56 -5.24
CA THR A 185 5.91 -9.35 -5.78
C THR A 185 5.28 -8.09 -5.17
N PHE A 186 3.98 -8.13 -4.90
CA PHE A 186 3.20 -6.96 -4.48
C PHE A 186 2.40 -7.20 -3.18
N PRO A 187 1.90 -6.15 -2.53
CA PRO A 187 2.48 -4.81 -2.58
C PRO A 187 3.95 -4.85 -2.13
N ILE A 188 4.79 -3.97 -2.67
CA ILE A 188 6.17 -3.85 -2.20
C ILE A 188 6.15 -3.10 -0.87
N PRO A 189 6.58 -3.73 0.24
CA PRO A 189 6.67 -3.05 1.53
C PRO A 189 7.83 -2.05 1.56
N THR A 190 7.58 -0.90 2.16
CA THR A 190 8.59 0.11 2.52
C THR A 190 8.43 0.45 3.99
N TYR A 191 9.49 0.31 4.79
CA TYR A 191 9.45 0.59 6.22
C TYR A 191 10.23 1.85 6.56
N ASN A 192 9.62 2.71 7.38
CA ASN A 192 10.27 3.90 7.90
C ASN A 192 11.23 3.52 9.03
N ILE A 193 12.47 4.00 8.94
CA ILE A 193 13.48 3.88 10.00
C ILE A 193 13.65 5.25 10.63
N THR A 194 13.09 5.41 11.83
CA THR A 194 13.16 6.62 12.64
C THR A 194 14.18 6.47 13.77
N ALA A 195 14.46 7.56 14.49
CA ALA A 195 15.41 7.54 15.61
C ALA A 195 14.97 6.63 16.78
N ASP A 196 13.66 6.42 16.92
CA ASP A 196 12.99 5.59 17.93
C ASP A 196 12.64 4.18 17.42
N PHE A 197 13.14 3.78 16.24
CA PHE A 197 12.97 2.43 15.73
C PHE A 197 13.54 1.38 16.71
N GLU A 198 12.69 0.46 17.18
CA GLU A 198 13.10 -0.58 18.10
C GLU A 198 13.73 -1.77 17.36
N TRP A 199 15.08 -1.80 17.36
CA TRP A 199 15.89 -2.79 16.64
C TRP A 199 15.79 -4.22 17.16
N HIS A 200 15.29 -4.41 18.37
CA HIS A 200 15.34 -5.69 19.09
C HIS A 200 13.96 -6.10 19.58
N THR A 201 13.08 -6.39 18.63
CA THR A 201 11.75 -6.95 18.88
C THR A 201 11.54 -8.20 18.03
N PRO A 202 10.60 -9.09 18.42
CA PRO A 202 10.22 -10.22 17.56
C PRO A 202 9.81 -9.78 16.14
N ASN A 203 9.18 -8.61 15.99
CA ASN A 203 8.81 -8.08 14.69
C ASN A 203 10.03 -7.59 13.89
N ALA A 204 10.99 -6.93 14.54
CA ALA A 204 12.24 -6.50 13.90
C ALA A 204 13.07 -7.71 13.44
N ASP A 205 13.14 -8.77 14.25
CA ASP A 205 13.79 -10.02 13.87
C ASP A 205 13.17 -10.62 12.60
N LEU A 206 11.83 -10.66 12.52
CA LEU A 206 11.10 -11.11 11.32
C LEU A 206 11.37 -10.20 10.11
N LEU A 207 11.38 -8.89 10.30
CA LEU A 207 11.64 -7.90 9.25
C LEU A 207 13.02 -8.11 8.61
N PHE A 208 14.05 -8.29 9.44
CA PHE A 208 15.41 -8.53 8.96
C PHE A 208 15.60 -9.94 8.42
N GLU A 209 14.88 -10.94 8.92
CA GLU A 209 14.84 -12.28 8.32
C GLU A 209 14.27 -12.23 6.90
N MET A 210 13.14 -11.54 6.70
CA MET A 210 12.55 -11.31 5.37
C MET A 210 13.55 -10.61 4.44
N THR A 211 14.25 -9.59 4.97
CA THR A 211 15.30 -8.84 4.25
C THR A 211 16.43 -9.76 3.80
N ALA A 212 16.97 -10.57 4.70
CA ALA A 212 18.06 -11.48 4.41
C ALA A 212 17.66 -12.56 3.39
N ARG A 213 16.40 -13.01 3.43
CA ARG A 213 15.90 -14.10 2.59
C ARG A 213 15.53 -13.65 1.18
N TYR A 214 14.97 -12.45 1.03
CA TYR A 214 14.32 -12.02 -0.23
C TYR A 214 14.80 -10.67 -0.77
N GLY A 215 15.62 -9.91 -0.04
CA GLY A 215 16.02 -8.55 -0.45
C GLY A 215 14.87 -7.54 -0.40
N LEU A 216 13.82 -7.85 0.36
CA LEU A 216 12.65 -7.01 0.65
C LEU A 216 12.55 -6.89 2.18
N PRO A 217 12.18 -5.74 2.74
CA PRO A 217 11.53 -4.59 2.11
C PRO A 217 12.51 -3.50 1.67
N TYR A 218 11.97 -2.40 1.13
CA TYR A 218 12.71 -1.12 1.11
C TYR A 218 12.69 -0.47 2.48
N PHE A 219 13.71 0.34 2.77
CA PHE A 219 13.81 1.13 3.99
C PHE A 219 13.91 2.62 3.66
N GLN A 220 13.06 3.43 4.27
CA GLN A 220 13.13 4.89 4.19
C GLN A 220 13.79 5.44 5.44
N ASN A 221 14.90 6.17 5.26
CA ASN A 221 15.68 6.69 6.38
C ASN A 221 15.13 8.05 6.85
N PHE A 222 14.53 8.05 8.03
CA PHE A 222 14.02 9.22 8.76
C PHE A 222 14.81 9.52 10.05
N ILE A 223 16.03 8.98 10.20
CA ILE A 223 16.87 9.24 11.39
C ILE A 223 17.33 10.70 11.43
N ASN A 224 17.50 11.34 10.27
CA ASN A 224 18.04 12.70 10.13
C ASN A 224 17.02 13.71 9.58
N SER A 225 15.75 13.32 9.46
CA SER A 225 14.66 14.17 8.95
C SER A 225 14.05 15.05 10.02
#